data_AF-A0A0N1N130-F1
#
_entry.id   AF-A0A0N1N130-F1
#
_cell.length_a   1.000
_cell.length_b   1.000
_cell.length_c   1.000
_cell.angle_alpha   90.00
_cell.angle_beta   90.00
_cell.angle_gamma   90.00
#
_symmetry.space_group_name_H-M   'P 1'
#
loop_
_entity.id
_entity.type
_entity.pdbx_description
1 polymer ?
#
loop_
_entity_poly.entity_id
_entity_poly.type
_entity_poly.pdbx_seq_one_letter_code
_entity_poly.pdbx_strand_id
1 'polypeptide(L)'
;MPIAGRRTPVAISAGYVEVSLRTSDPDEAALRYAEAHEALLQHWKALKAGPTPLSKRQVVALSADAYRARISEIDDSSAVTRRELMNSQLDQFLAAYPHLSAEEQQAALEGWLEGLLDEQGADFIAILAAVIPGVFSAEKEAMALESRYGARVDAAIALKGVQPDDASRPHLIWEFRRAELAGSKALGRMLEGDFSDEEKPAYFPPFEPPHPPMAASRATKPLASHDDGAMSLAQLFEAMREAMLEFVKPSTLRRYQSTIEKLSAFNDHADFRSLTKDRVNAWIKHRTTQEGISKKTVRNNDLVAVQSLLNFAMTDEGGARIKENPIHGLKIKLPRAAKTKHERRFHHAEIVSILKAADAVEMGGRYPKSAAGNRWTPWLAAYSGARIQELVSLEADHIRKEGTVWVMDLFKTKMDEDRTVPLHEHVIEIGFLDYVRSIGKGPLFIDPPEVSGRTETASRDASEVRASGVATFIRGKADLRENVDPNHGWRGTWKSIAASFGIEERYRDAITGHTPGSVGRKYERPTTAELAKAMKRFRRYAV
;
A
#
# COMPACT_ATOMS: atom_id res chain seq x y z
N MET A 1 12.86 -1.56 19.11
CA MET A 1 13.47 -1.80 20.44
C MET A 1 13.60 -0.48 21.18
N PRO A 2 13.20 -0.41 22.46
CA PRO A 2 13.52 0.73 23.32
C PRO A 2 15.02 0.71 23.65
N ILE A 3 15.76 1.73 23.22
CA ILE A 3 17.21 1.86 23.47
C ILE A 3 17.50 3.30 23.84
N ALA A 4 18.01 3.54 25.06
CA ALA A 4 18.39 4.88 25.53
C ALA A 4 17.24 5.90 25.41
N GLY A 5 16.02 5.51 25.78
CA GLY A 5 14.82 6.34 25.64
C GLY A 5 14.38 6.63 24.20
N ARG A 6 15.01 6.00 23.19
CA ARG A 6 14.67 6.16 21.77
C ARG A 6 14.12 4.87 21.19
N ARG A 7 13.23 5.01 20.19
CA ARG A 7 12.74 3.88 19.40
C ARG A 7 13.75 3.56 18.31
N THR A 8 14.45 2.44 18.47
CA THR A 8 15.43 1.96 17.49
C THR A 8 14.80 0.85 16.65
N PRO A 9 14.69 1.01 15.32
CA PRO A 9 14.31 -0.08 14.44
C PRO A 9 15.42 -1.13 14.41
N VAL A 10 15.05 -2.40 14.40
CA VAL A 10 16.00 -3.53 14.38
C VAL A 10 15.55 -4.53 13.33
N ALA A 11 16.51 -5.09 12.60
CA ALA A 11 16.25 -6.17 11.67
C ALA A 11 16.36 -7.53 12.38
N ILE A 12 15.66 -8.53 11.84
CA ILE A 12 15.81 -9.92 12.26
C ILE A 12 16.56 -10.62 11.13
N SER A 13 17.88 -10.78 11.28
CA SER A 13 18.73 -11.46 10.31
C SER A 13 19.07 -12.85 10.83
N ALA A 14 18.81 -13.90 10.04
CA ALA A 14 19.29 -15.25 10.32
C ALA A 14 18.99 -15.79 11.74
N GLY A 15 17.84 -15.42 12.33
CA GLY A 15 17.38 -15.96 13.62
C GLY A 15 17.86 -15.21 14.87
N TYR A 16 18.55 -14.07 14.73
CA TYR A 16 18.91 -13.20 15.86
C TYR A 16 18.60 -11.73 15.57
N VAL A 17 18.57 -10.92 16.63
CA VAL A 17 18.36 -9.47 16.57
C VAL A 17 19.61 -8.78 17.07
N GLU A 18 20.25 -8.01 16.20
CA GLU A 18 21.46 -7.26 16.52
C GLU A 18 21.16 -5.75 16.53
N VAL A 19 21.57 -5.06 17.60
CA VAL A 19 21.36 -3.62 17.75
C VAL A 19 22.40 -3.01 18.70
N SER A 20 22.90 -1.82 18.34
CA SER A 20 23.75 -1.04 19.24
C SER A 20 22.94 -0.51 20.43
N LEU A 21 23.42 -0.78 21.64
CA LEU A 21 22.86 -0.24 22.89
C LEU A 21 23.24 1.24 23.12
N ARG A 22 24.06 1.84 22.23
CA ARG A 22 24.50 3.26 22.27
C ARG A 22 25.21 3.67 23.56
N THR A 23 25.97 2.76 24.14
CA THR A 23 26.86 3.04 25.27
C THR A 23 28.05 2.10 25.23
N SER A 24 29.18 2.58 25.72
CA SER A 24 30.39 1.77 25.96
C SER A 24 30.56 1.40 27.44
N ASP A 25 29.69 1.90 28.32
CA ASP A 25 29.66 1.56 29.74
C ASP A 25 28.99 0.18 29.93
N PRO A 26 29.68 -0.81 30.53
CA PRO A 26 29.12 -2.14 30.75
C PRO A 26 27.85 -2.18 31.60
N ASP A 27 27.76 -1.35 32.65
CA ASP A 27 26.62 -1.38 33.57
C ASP A 27 25.38 -0.79 32.91
N GLU A 28 25.56 0.31 32.17
CA GLU A 28 24.50 0.92 31.38
C GLU A 28 24.07 0.03 30.21
N ALA A 29 25.01 -0.68 29.58
CA ALA A 29 24.72 -1.66 28.54
C ALA A 29 23.86 -2.81 29.09
N ALA A 30 24.14 -3.33 30.29
CA ALA A 30 23.35 -4.40 30.90
C ALA A 30 21.89 -3.99 31.13
N LEU A 31 21.67 -2.77 31.64
CA LEU A 31 20.32 -2.22 31.86
C LEU A 31 19.56 -2.03 30.54
N ARG A 32 20.19 -1.41 29.53
CA ARG A 32 19.59 -1.20 28.20
C ARG A 32 19.32 -2.52 27.48
N TYR A 33 20.19 -3.51 27.67
CA TYR A 33 19.97 -4.86 27.13
C TYR A 33 18.75 -5.53 27.76
N ALA A 34 18.57 -5.44 29.08
CA ALA A 34 17.43 -6.05 29.76
C ALA A 34 16.10 -5.48 29.26
N GLU A 35 15.99 -4.15 29.16
CA GLU A 35 14.80 -3.47 28.62
C GLU A 35 14.53 -3.86 27.17
N ALA A 36 15.57 -3.87 26.34
CA ALA A 36 15.50 -4.27 24.95
C ALA A 36 15.03 -5.73 24.82
N HIS A 37 15.71 -6.65 25.51
CA HIS A 37 15.44 -8.08 25.45
C HIS A 37 14.03 -8.43 25.95
N GLU A 38 13.55 -7.77 27.01
CA GLU A 38 12.17 -7.94 27.48
C GLU A 38 11.16 -7.54 26.40
N ALA A 39 11.35 -6.38 25.75
CA ALA A 39 10.48 -5.93 24.66
C ALA A 39 10.48 -6.93 23.48
N LEU A 40 11.64 -7.53 23.16
CA LEU A 40 11.74 -8.57 22.14
C LEU A 40 10.97 -9.83 22.51
N LEU A 41 11.11 -10.30 23.76
CA LEU A 41 10.38 -11.46 24.25
C LEU A 41 8.87 -11.23 24.25
N GLN A 42 8.42 -10.04 24.66
CA GLN A 42 7.01 -9.65 24.60
C GLN A 42 6.49 -9.64 23.16
N HIS A 43 7.27 -9.13 22.21
CA HIS A 43 6.92 -9.17 20.79
C HIS A 43 6.76 -10.60 20.26
N TRP A 44 7.70 -11.51 20.57
CA TRP A 44 7.59 -12.91 20.19
C TRP A 44 6.41 -13.62 20.84
N LYS A 45 6.13 -13.31 22.11
CA LYS A 45 4.96 -13.84 22.82
C LYS A 45 3.66 -13.40 22.14
N ALA A 46 3.59 -12.13 21.73
CA ALA A 46 2.44 -11.58 21.01
C ALA A 46 2.22 -12.27 19.66
N LEU A 47 3.30 -12.46 18.88
CA LEU A 47 3.24 -13.17 17.61
C LEU A 47 2.76 -14.62 17.78
N LYS A 48 3.21 -15.31 18.82
CA LYS A 48 2.75 -16.67 19.14
C LYS A 48 1.31 -16.74 19.61
N ALA A 49 0.82 -15.71 20.32
CA ALA A 49 -0.55 -15.63 20.80
C ALA A 49 -1.55 -15.32 19.67
N GLY A 50 -1.08 -14.74 18.56
CA GLY A 50 -1.90 -14.36 17.42
C GLY A 50 -2.70 -13.08 17.64
N PRO A 51 -3.46 -12.63 16.62
CA PRO A 51 -4.23 -11.39 16.68
C PRO A 51 -5.34 -11.46 17.73
N THR A 52 -5.51 -10.38 18.49
CA THR A 52 -6.54 -10.24 19.54
C THR A 52 -7.33 -8.93 19.35
N PRO A 53 -8.65 -8.96 19.58
CA PRO A 53 -9.43 -7.73 19.55
C PRO A 53 -9.03 -6.81 20.71
N LEU A 54 -8.95 -5.51 20.44
CA LEU A 54 -8.65 -4.52 21.47
C LEU A 54 -9.92 -3.85 21.97
N SER A 55 -10.02 -3.73 23.30
CA SER A 55 -11.04 -2.90 23.93
C SER A 55 -10.81 -1.42 23.64
N LYS A 56 -11.86 -0.61 23.73
CA LYS A 56 -11.74 0.85 23.61
C LYS A 56 -10.73 1.43 24.61
N ARG A 57 -10.68 0.91 25.84
CA ARG A 57 -9.72 1.34 26.88
C ARG A 57 -8.27 1.12 26.43
N GLN A 58 -7.98 -0.01 25.81
CA GLN A 58 -6.64 -0.34 25.28
C GLN A 58 -6.27 0.51 24.07
N VAL A 59 -7.22 0.72 23.15
CA VAL A 59 -7.04 1.60 21.99
C VAL A 59 -6.70 3.02 22.43
N VAL A 60 -7.42 3.56 23.41
CA VAL A 60 -7.14 4.88 24.00
C VAL A 60 -5.77 4.89 24.68
N ALA A 61 -5.43 3.88 25.49
CA ALA A 61 -4.13 3.79 26.15
C ALA A 61 -2.94 3.78 25.16
N LEU A 62 -3.08 3.05 24.03
CA LEU A 62 -2.06 3.00 22.97
C LEU A 62 -1.88 4.33 22.25
N SER A 63 -2.94 5.12 22.11
CA SER A 63 -2.91 6.43 21.45
C SER A 63 -2.25 7.54 22.26
N ALA A 64 -2.01 7.33 23.56
CA ALA A 64 -1.42 8.33 24.46
C ALA A 64 -0.09 8.88 23.95
N ASP A 65 0.69 8.05 23.24
CA ASP A 65 1.95 8.47 22.65
C ASP A 65 1.77 9.54 21.56
N ALA A 66 0.64 9.53 20.85
CA ALA A 66 0.35 10.53 19.84
C ALA A 66 0.08 11.91 20.46
N TYR A 67 -0.58 11.92 21.62
CA TYR A 67 -0.77 13.13 22.42
C TYR A 67 0.55 13.64 23.01
N ARG A 68 1.33 12.74 23.65
CA ARG A 68 2.60 13.10 24.28
C ARG A 68 3.60 13.68 23.27
N ALA A 69 3.73 13.04 22.10
CA ALA A 69 4.60 13.53 21.04
C ALA A 69 4.20 14.92 20.55
N ARG A 70 2.90 15.24 20.56
CA ARG A 70 2.41 16.54 20.15
C ARG A 70 2.72 17.63 21.18
N ILE A 71 2.47 17.38 22.47
CA ILE A 71 2.76 18.37 23.51
C ILE A 71 4.26 18.59 23.74
N SER A 72 5.11 17.59 23.46
CA SER A 72 6.57 17.74 23.56
C SER A 72 7.15 18.71 22.52
N GLU A 73 6.37 19.13 21.51
CA GLU A 73 6.79 20.19 20.58
C GLU A 73 7.03 21.53 21.28
N ILE A 74 6.44 21.74 22.47
CA ILE A 74 6.67 22.97 23.26
C ILE A 74 8.15 23.15 23.66
N ASP A 75 8.88 22.04 23.81
CA ASP A 75 10.27 22.03 24.23
C ASP A 75 11.23 22.28 23.04
N ASP A 76 10.71 22.31 21.80
CA ASP A 76 11.47 22.56 20.57
C ASP A 76 11.14 23.96 20.04
N SER A 77 12.07 24.90 20.25
CA SER A 77 11.96 26.29 19.78
C SER A 77 11.63 26.43 18.29
N SER A 78 12.10 25.52 17.44
CA SER A 78 11.82 25.54 16.00
C SER A 78 10.41 25.04 15.68
N ALA A 79 9.90 24.10 16.46
CA ALA A 79 8.52 23.61 16.34
C ALA A 79 7.53 24.68 16.83
N VAL A 80 7.85 25.35 17.95
CA VAL A 80 7.08 26.49 18.47
C VAL A 80 6.99 27.61 17.42
N THR A 81 8.11 28.04 16.86
CA THR A 81 8.15 29.12 15.85
C THR A 81 7.28 28.78 14.63
N ARG A 82 7.36 27.55 14.11
CA ARG A 82 6.51 27.09 12.99
C ARG A 82 5.04 27.09 13.36
N ARG A 83 4.70 26.74 14.59
CA ARG A 83 3.31 26.67 15.06
C ARG A 83 2.70 28.06 15.20
N GLU A 84 3.45 29.01 15.76
CA GLU A 84 3.04 30.41 15.86
C GLU A 84 2.82 31.04 14.48
N LEU A 85 3.70 30.76 13.52
CA LEU A 85 3.53 31.19 12.14
C LEU A 85 2.24 30.65 11.53
N MET A 86 1.98 29.35 11.68
CA MET A 86 0.78 28.72 11.14
C MET A 86 -0.51 29.24 11.80
N ASN A 87 -0.48 29.49 13.12
CA ASN A 87 -1.60 30.12 13.83
C ASN A 87 -1.86 31.54 13.29
N SER A 88 -0.80 32.35 13.11
CA SER A 88 -0.91 33.70 12.55
C SER A 88 -1.49 33.71 11.13
N GLN A 89 -1.08 32.75 10.29
CA GLN A 89 -1.65 32.58 8.94
C GLN A 89 -3.13 32.19 8.98
N LEU A 90 -3.51 31.29 9.89
CA LEU A 90 -4.90 30.91 10.10
C LEU A 90 -5.75 32.11 10.58
N ASP A 91 -5.25 32.89 11.53
CA ASP A 91 -5.96 34.07 12.04
C ASP A 91 -6.18 35.12 10.94
N GLN A 92 -5.15 35.36 10.10
CA GLN A 92 -5.28 36.23 8.93
C GLN A 92 -6.34 35.72 7.95
N PHE A 93 -6.36 34.42 7.68
CA PHE A 93 -7.37 33.80 6.82
C PHE A 93 -8.78 33.95 7.40
N LEU A 94 -8.98 33.60 8.67
CA LEU A 94 -10.27 33.68 9.35
C LEU A 94 -10.78 35.12 9.51
N ALA A 95 -9.89 36.11 9.63
CA ALA A 95 -10.27 37.51 9.65
C ALA A 95 -10.75 38.01 8.27
N ALA A 96 -10.12 37.55 7.19
CA ALA A 96 -10.49 37.94 5.83
C ALA A 96 -11.75 37.22 5.32
N TYR A 97 -11.93 35.94 5.70
CA TYR A 97 -12.94 35.04 5.12
C TYR A 97 -14.40 35.56 5.18
N PRO A 98 -14.90 36.13 6.29
CA PRO A 98 -16.28 36.61 6.38
C PRO A 98 -16.58 37.83 5.48
N HIS A 99 -15.55 38.51 5.00
CA HIS A 99 -15.68 39.71 4.15
C HIS A 99 -15.67 39.39 2.65
N LEU A 100 -15.45 38.12 2.28
CA LEU A 100 -15.48 37.64 0.91
C LEU A 100 -16.91 37.35 0.45
N SER A 101 -17.19 37.52 -0.85
CA SER A 101 -18.44 37.03 -1.44
C SER A 101 -18.51 35.50 -1.42
N ALA A 102 -19.70 34.92 -1.62
CA ALA A 102 -19.86 33.46 -1.59
C ALA A 102 -19.01 32.72 -2.63
N GLU A 103 -18.82 33.31 -3.81
CA GLU A 103 -17.96 32.76 -4.88
C GLU A 103 -16.47 32.85 -4.50
N GLU A 104 -16.06 33.97 -3.89
CA GLU A 104 -14.68 34.18 -3.41
C GLU A 104 -14.35 33.32 -2.18
N GLN A 105 -15.32 33.06 -1.30
CA GLN A 105 -15.15 32.18 -0.14
C GLN A 105 -14.79 30.76 -0.56
N GLN A 106 -15.49 30.23 -1.58
CA GLN A 106 -15.21 28.90 -2.11
C GLN A 106 -13.78 28.82 -2.68
N ALA A 107 -13.41 29.79 -3.52
CA ALA A 107 -12.07 29.84 -4.12
C ALA A 107 -10.96 30.05 -3.08
N ALA A 108 -11.19 30.90 -2.07
CA ALA A 108 -10.25 31.15 -0.99
C ALA A 108 -10.05 29.90 -0.11
N LEU A 109 -11.13 29.17 0.20
CA LEU A 109 -11.06 27.93 0.95
C LEU A 109 -10.29 26.86 0.17
N GLU A 110 -10.58 26.68 -1.12
CA GLU A 110 -9.88 25.74 -1.99
C GLU A 110 -8.39 26.05 -2.08
N GLY A 111 -8.02 27.31 -2.36
CA GLY A 111 -6.62 27.73 -2.45
C GLY A 111 -5.87 27.60 -1.12
N TRP A 112 -6.52 27.89 0.01
CA TRP A 112 -5.93 27.70 1.33
C TRP A 112 -5.69 26.22 1.65
N LEU A 113 -6.65 25.34 1.31
CA LEU A 113 -6.51 23.90 1.47
C LEU A 113 -5.39 23.34 0.58
N GLU A 114 -5.29 23.78 -0.67
CA GLU A 114 -4.22 23.38 -1.58
C GLU A 114 -2.84 23.79 -1.05
N GLY A 115 -2.69 25.05 -0.63
CA GLY A 115 -1.42 25.53 -0.06
C GLY A 115 -1.00 24.75 1.19
N LEU A 116 -1.94 24.45 2.08
CA LEU A 116 -1.67 23.61 3.25
C LEU A 116 -1.24 22.20 2.89
N LEU A 117 -1.86 21.58 1.87
CA LEU A 117 -1.51 20.24 1.44
C LEU A 117 -0.18 20.18 0.69
N ASP A 118 0.18 21.23 -0.05
CA ASP A 118 1.48 21.35 -0.70
C ASP A 118 2.60 21.52 0.34
N GLU A 119 2.37 22.28 1.42
CA GLU A 119 3.34 22.46 2.50
C GLU A 119 3.44 21.24 3.44
N GLN A 120 2.31 20.71 3.91
CA GLN A 120 2.25 19.66 4.94
C GLN A 120 2.25 18.24 4.37
N GLY A 121 1.98 18.10 3.07
CA GLY A 121 1.84 16.83 2.37
C GLY A 121 0.44 16.22 2.43
N ALA A 122 0.20 15.26 1.53
CA ALA A 122 -1.13 14.65 1.34
C ALA A 122 -1.67 13.88 2.55
N ASP A 123 -0.81 13.45 3.48
CA ASP A 123 -1.26 12.77 4.70
C ASP A 123 -1.96 13.72 5.69
N PHE A 124 -1.78 15.05 5.51
CA PHE A 124 -2.42 16.08 6.31
C PHE A 124 -3.94 16.17 6.08
N ILE A 125 -4.44 15.57 4.99
CA ILE A 125 -5.87 15.31 4.77
C ILE A 125 -6.49 14.63 6.00
N ALA A 126 -5.75 13.76 6.71
CA ALA A 126 -6.25 13.09 7.90
C ALA A 126 -6.67 14.08 9.01
N ILE A 127 -5.97 15.21 9.13
CA ILE A 127 -6.27 16.30 10.08
C ILE A 127 -7.41 17.15 9.52
N LEU A 128 -7.30 17.60 8.27
CA LEU A 128 -8.29 18.49 7.65
C LEU A 128 -9.69 17.85 7.61
N ALA A 129 -9.80 16.55 7.31
CA ALA A 129 -11.07 15.83 7.31
C ALA A 129 -11.76 15.79 8.69
N ALA A 130 -11.00 15.90 9.79
CA ALA A 130 -11.55 15.97 11.13
C ALA A 130 -12.00 17.38 11.53
N VAL A 131 -11.38 18.42 10.95
CA VAL A 131 -11.70 19.83 11.21
C VAL A 131 -12.84 20.31 10.30
N ILE A 132 -12.86 19.85 9.05
CA ILE A 132 -13.86 20.21 8.04
C ILE A 132 -14.48 18.93 7.44
N PRO A 133 -15.45 18.31 8.15
CA PRO A 133 -16.07 17.08 7.70
C PRO A 133 -16.76 17.24 6.33
N GLY A 134 -16.62 16.23 5.47
CA GLY A 134 -17.31 16.18 4.17
C GLY A 134 -16.56 16.82 3.00
N VAL A 135 -15.43 17.50 3.23
CA VAL A 135 -14.58 18.05 2.15
C VAL A 135 -13.86 16.95 1.37
N PHE A 136 -13.47 15.87 2.04
CA PHE A 136 -12.76 14.75 1.44
C PHE A 136 -13.63 13.50 1.40
N SER A 137 -13.52 12.72 0.31
CA SER A 137 -14.17 11.41 0.23
C SER A 137 -13.65 10.47 1.32
N ALA A 138 -14.49 9.56 1.82
CA ALA A 138 -14.12 8.57 2.83
C ALA A 138 -12.88 7.73 2.45
N GLU A 139 -12.68 7.43 1.16
CA GLU A 139 -11.50 6.70 0.67
C GLU A 139 -10.21 7.53 0.82
N LYS A 140 -10.22 8.79 0.37
CA LYS A 140 -9.08 9.72 0.56
C LYS A 140 -8.76 9.90 2.04
N GLU A 141 -9.77 10.04 2.90
CA GLU A 141 -9.57 10.17 4.35
C GLU A 141 -8.93 8.91 4.93
N ALA A 142 -9.42 7.72 4.58
CA ALA A 142 -8.86 6.45 5.06
C ALA A 142 -7.39 6.26 4.62
N MET A 143 -7.05 6.62 3.39
CA MET A 143 -5.67 6.57 2.90
C MET A 143 -4.75 7.54 3.63
N ALA A 144 -5.20 8.77 3.85
CA ALA A 144 -4.43 9.78 4.57
C ALA A 144 -4.23 9.38 6.03
N LEU A 145 -5.26 8.83 6.66
CA LEU A 145 -5.21 8.27 8.02
C LEU A 145 -4.15 7.18 8.13
N GLU A 146 -4.16 6.20 7.22
CA GLU A 146 -3.16 5.13 7.21
C GLU A 146 -1.75 5.67 6.96
N SER A 147 -1.58 6.58 5.99
CA SER A 147 -0.29 7.20 5.67
C SER A 147 0.31 7.98 6.85
N ARG A 148 -0.53 8.72 7.59
CA ARG A 148 -0.09 9.58 8.70
C ARG A 148 0.19 8.79 9.98
N TYR A 149 -0.64 7.78 10.27
CA TYR A 149 -0.67 7.11 11.58
C TYR A 149 -0.17 5.68 11.58
N GLY A 150 -0.18 4.97 10.44
CA GLY A 150 0.08 3.53 10.36
C GLY A 150 1.39 3.13 11.06
N ALA A 151 2.51 3.78 10.70
CA ALA A 151 3.80 3.48 11.31
C ALA A 151 3.86 3.79 12.82
N ARG A 152 3.15 4.82 13.29
CA ARG A 152 3.09 5.19 14.72
C ARG A 152 2.26 4.19 15.51
N VAL A 153 1.15 3.73 14.92
CA VAL A 153 0.30 2.66 15.44
C VAL A 153 1.09 1.36 15.54
N ASP A 154 1.79 0.97 14.47
CA ASP A 154 2.63 -0.24 14.45
C ASP A 154 3.71 -0.21 15.53
N ALA A 155 4.37 0.94 15.70
CA ALA A 155 5.36 1.12 16.76
C ALA A 155 4.76 1.02 18.18
N ALA A 156 3.59 1.61 18.41
CA ALA A 156 2.93 1.56 19.71
C ALA A 156 2.46 0.15 20.08
N ILE A 157 1.89 -0.58 19.10
CA ILE A 157 1.51 -1.99 19.24
C ILE A 157 2.74 -2.85 19.57
N ALA A 158 3.83 -2.67 18.82
CA ALA A 158 5.06 -3.45 18.99
C ALA A 158 5.67 -3.24 20.38
N LEU A 159 5.67 -2.00 20.89
CA LEU A 159 6.18 -1.67 22.22
C LEU A 159 5.35 -2.26 23.36
N LYS A 160 4.06 -2.50 23.14
CA LYS A 160 3.17 -3.10 24.14
C LYS A 160 3.04 -4.61 23.99
N GLY A 161 3.76 -5.22 23.05
CA GLY A 161 3.69 -6.66 22.81
C GLY A 161 2.27 -7.10 22.47
N VAL A 162 1.57 -6.34 21.64
CA VAL A 162 0.20 -6.64 21.21
C VAL A 162 0.20 -7.05 19.74
N GLN A 163 -0.73 -7.89 19.34
CA GLN A 163 -1.07 -8.13 17.94
C GLN A 163 -2.57 -7.85 17.81
N PRO A 164 -2.99 -6.66 17.33
CA PRO A 164 -4.41 -6.39 17.13
C PRO A 164 -4.96 -7.18 15.95
N ASP A 165 -6.23 -7.54 16.01
CA ASP A 165 -6.96 -8.02 14.84
C ASP A 165 -7.15 -6.92 13.78
N ASP A 166 -7.49 -7.34 12.55
CA ASP A 166 -7.74 -6.43 11.43
C ASP A 166 -8.87 -5.42 11.76
N ALA A 167 -9.83 -5.82 12.59
CA ALA A 167 -10.95 -4.97 13.00
C ALA A 167 -10.53 -3.84 13.96
N SER A 168 -9.48 -4.04 14.77
CA SER A 168 -8.99 -3.05 15.72
C SER A 168 -8.12 -1.97 15.07
N ARG A 169 -7.48 -2.24 13.92
CA ARG A 169 -6.57 -1.28 13.27
C ARG A 169 -7.25 0.04 12.87
N PRO A 170 -8.41 0.07 12.19
CA PRO A 170 -9.07 1.33 11.88
C PRO A 170 -9.40 2.14 13.13
N HIS A 171 -9.86 1.47 14.19
CA HIS A 171 -10.16 2.11 15.47
C HIS A 171 -8.91 2.71 16.13
N LEU A 172 -7.77 2.01 16.07
CA LEU A 172 -6.48 2.52 16.55
C LEU A 172 -6.05 3.76 15.78
N ILE A 173 -6.10 3.73 14.45
CA ILE A 173 -5.71 4.85 13.60
C ILE A 173 -6.58 6.08 13.86
N TRP A 174 -7.90 5.89 13.95
CA TRP A 174 -8.84 6.95 14.32
C TRP A 174 -8.57 7.51 15.71
N GLU A 175 -8.23 6.65 16.66
CA GLU A 175 -7.91 7.06 18.02
C GLU A 175 -6.58 7.83 18.10
N PHE A 176 -5.57 7.44 17.32
CA PHE A 176 -4.33 8.19 17.19
C PHE A 176 -4.55 9.60 16.64
N ARG A 177 -5.42 9.76 15.64
CA ARG A 177 -5.86 11.09 15.19
C ARG A 177 -6.52 11.87 16.33
N ARG A 178 -7.47 11.25 17.04
CA ARG A 178 -8.17 11.90 18.16
C ARG A 178 -7.19 12.38 19.24
N ALA A 179 -6.21 11.56 19.58
CA ALA A 179 -5.17 11.88 20.57
C ALA A 179 -4.22 12.98 20.09
N GLU A 180 -3.82 12.98 18.81
CA GLU A 180 -3.01 14.08 18.24
C GLU A 180 -3.78 15.40 18.26
N LEU A 181 -5.05 15.43 17.86
CA LEU A 181 -5.88 16.63 17.89
C LEU A 181 -6.08 17.17 19.31
N ALA A 182 -6.27 16.28 20.30
CA ALA A 182 -6.29 16.67 21.70
C ALA A 182 -4.95 17.28 22.13
N GLY A 183 -3.83 16.68 21.70
CA GLY A 183 -2.49 17.20 21.95
C GLY A 183 -2.26 18.56 21.31
N SER A 184 -2.79 18.80 20.12
CA SER A 184 -2.69 20.10 19.44
C SER A 184 -3.47 21.19 20.18
N LYS A 185 -4.62 20.86 20.78
CA LYS A 185 -5.37 21.79 21.64
C LYS A 185 -4.60 22.12 22.91
N ALA A 186 -4.03 21.10 23.57
CA ALA A 186 -3.21 21.29 24.76
C ALA A 186 -1.97 22.13 24.46
N LEU A 187 -1.25 21.81 23.38
CA LEU A 187 -0.10 22.60 22.92
C LEU A 187 -0.48 24.05 22.64
N GLY A 188 -1.66 24.32 22.07
CA GLY A 188 -2.17 25.68 21.87
C GLY A 188 -2.25 26.48 23.18
N ARG A 189 -2.82 25.89 24.24
CA ARG A 189 -2.86 26.52 25.57
C ARG A 189 -1.45 26.75 26.15
N MET A 190 -0.54 25.80 25.96
CA MET A 190 0.85 25.92 26.43
C MET A 190 1.58 27.09 25.74
N LEU A 191 1.31 27.34 24.46
CA LEU A 191 1.83 28.51 23.73
C LEU A 191 1.29 29.83 24.30
N GLU A 192 0.09 29.83 24.85
CA GLU A 192 -0.53 30.97 25.54
C GLU A 192 -0.04 31.11 27.01
N GLY A 193 0.87 30.24 27.45
CA GLY A 193 1.43 30.23 28.80
C GLY A 193 0.64 29.40 29.82
N ASP A 194 -0.42 28.70 29.39
CA ASP A 194 -1.18 27.79 30.23
C ASP A 194 -0.67 26.34 30.10
N PHE A 195 0.12 25.93 31.09
CA PHE A 195 0.66 24.58 31.20
C PHE A 195 -0.21 23.65 32.06
N SER A 196 -1.43 24.05 32.40
CA SER A 196 -2.36 23.20 33.14
C SER A 196 -2.73 21.95 32.33
N ASP A 197 -2.78 20.82 33.03
CA ASP A 197 -2.89 19.49 32.43
C ASP A 197 -4.00 18.69 33.10
N GLU A 198 -5.13 19.38 33.34
CA GLU A 198 -6.25 18.88 34.14
C GLU A 198 -6.94 17.65 33.50
N GLU A 199 -6.73 17.41 32.20
CA GLU A 199 -7.39 16.32 31.44
C GLU A 199 -6.56 15.02 31.35
N LYS A 200 -5.25 15.03 31.65
CA LYS A 200 -4.33 13.91 31.35
C LYS A 200 -4.68 12.56 32.04
N PRO A 201 -5.04 12.51 33.34
CA PRO A 201 -5.28 11.24 34.04
C PRO A 201 -6.59 10.55 33.66
N ALA A 202 -7.61 11.32 33.23
CA ALA A 202 -8.92 10.78 32.86
C ALA A 202 -8.96 10.30 31.39
N TYR A 203 -8.15 10.90 30.52
CA TYR A 203 -8.23 10.67 29.08
C TYR A 203 -7.37 9.50 28.58
N PHE A 204 -6.25 9.19 29.25
CA PHE A 204 -5.35 8.09 28.86
C PHE A 204 -5.16 7.09 30.01
N PRO A 205 -5.97 6.02 30.08
CA PRO A 205 -5.80 5.00 31.12
C PRO A 205 -4.45 4.27 30.95
N PRO A 206 -3.90 3.69 32.03
CA PRO A 206 -2.74 2.82 31.91
C PRO A 206 -3.05 1.67 30.96
N PHE A 207 -2.05 1.27 30.16
CA PHE A 207 -2.22 0.16 29.23
C PHE A 207 -2.26 -1.16 29.98
N GLU A 208 -3.38 -1.88 29.84
CA GLU A 208 -3.56 -3.25 30.33
C GLU A 208 -3.53 -4.21 29.13
N PRO A 209 -2.65 -5.23 29.09
CA PRO A 209 -2.56 -6.14 27.96
C PRO A 209 -3.88 -6.91 27.74
N PRO A 210 -4.22 -7.26 26.50
CA PRO A 210 -5.41 -8.06 26.23
C PRO A 210 -5.34 -9.36 27.02
N HIS A 211 -6.33 -9.56 27.89
CA HIS A 211 -6.52 -10.87 28.50
C HIS A 211 -6.81 -11.87 27.39
N PRO A 212 -6.21 -13.08 27.42
CA PRO A 212 -6.71 -14.16 26.59
C PRO A 212 -8.23 -14.24 26.84
N PRO A 213 -9.05 -14.42 25.80
CA PRO A 213 -10.50 -14.37 25.95
C PRO A 213 -10.87 -15.20 27.16
N MET A 214 -11.48 -14.56 28.16
CA MET A 214 -12.01 -15.25 29.33
C MET A 214 -12.82 -16.39 28.76
N ALA A 215 -12.32 -17.61 28.94
CA ALA A 215 -13.04 -18.80 28.60
C ALA A 215 -14.41 -18.64 29.27
N ALA A 216 -15.45 -18.47 28.47
CA ALA A 216 -16.81 -18.58 28.95
C ALA A 216 -16.88 -19.97 29.61
N SER A 217 -16.87 -19.97 30.94
CA SER A 217 -16.71 -21.17 31.73
C SER A 217 -17.97 -22.01 31.63
N ARG A 218 -17.80 -23.20 31.02
CA ARG A 218 -18.50 -24.49 31.24
C ARG A 218 -20.01 -24.48 30.95
N ALA A 219 -20.59 -25.48 30.28
CA ALA A 219 -20.35 -26.93 30.27
C ALA A 219 -20.85 -27.49 28.91
N THR A 220 -20.43 -28.64 28.36
CA THR A 220 -20.19 -29.96 28.96
C THR A 220 -19.30 -30.83 28.06
N LYS A 221 -18.34 -31.51 28.72
CA LYS A 221 -17.61 -32.76 28.43
C LYS A 221 -16.85 -32.96 27.09
N PRO A 222 -15.61 -33.50 27.16
CA PRO A 222 -14.83 -33.87 25.99
C PRO A 222 -15.34 -35.19 25.40
N LEU A 223 -15.63 -35.21 24.10
CA LEU A 223 -15.72 -36.48 23.37
C LEU A 223 -14.32 -36.84 22.88
N ALA A 224 -13.81 -37.92 23.48
CA ALA A 224 -12.79 -38.86 23.00
C ALA A 224 -11.70 -38.34 22.05
N SER A 225 -10.46 -38.52 22.53
CA SER A 225 -9.26 -38.72 21.72
C SER A 225 -9.51 -39.56 20.47
N HIS A 226 -9.21 -38.98 19.30
CA HIS A 226 -8.59 -39.69 18.19
C HIS A 226 -7.49 -38.80 17.61
N ASP A 227 -6.26 -39.26 17.78
CA ASP A 227 -5.06 -38.82 17.08
C ASP A 227 -5.14 -39.36 15.64
N ASP A 228 -5.31 -38.49 14.63
CA ASP A 228 -5.39 -38.91 13.21
C ASP A 228 -5.06 -37.78 12.19
N GLY A 229 -4.09 -36.90 12.48
CA GLY A 229 -3.64 -35.91 11.48
C GLY A 229 -4.76 -34.95 11.00
N ALA A 230 -5.64 -34.55 11.91
CA ALA A 230 -6.64 -33.52 11.67
C ALA A 230 -5.96 -32.16 11.43
N MET A 231 -6.37 -31.45 10.38
CA MET A 231 -5.77 -30.17 10.00
C MET A 231 -6.86 -29.15 9.66
N SER A 232 -6.75 -27.93 10.17
CA SER A 232 -7.58 -26.81 9.71
C SER A 232 -7.16 -26.36 8.30
N LEU A 233 -8.00 -25.54 7.65
CA LEU A 233 -7.65 -24.91 6.38
C LEU A 233 -6.39 -24.03 6.49
N ALA A 234 -6.20 -23.34 7.61
CA ALA A 234 -5.02 -22.50 7.84
C ALA A 234 -3.74 -23.34 7.95
N GLN A 235 -3.79 -24.46 8.68
CA GLN A 235 -2.66 -25.39 8.79
C GLN A 235 -2.34 -26.06 7.45
N LEU A 236 -3.37 -26.44 6.68
CA LEU A 236 -3.17 -26.97 5.33
C LEU A 236 -2.52 -25.94 4.41
N PHE A 237 -2.88 -24.66 4.56
CA PHE A 237 -2.28 -23.59 3.78
C PHE A 237 -0.83 -23.31 4.15
N GLU A 238 -0.46 -23.46 5.41
CA GLU A 238 0.95 -23.37 5.81
C GLU A 238 1.78 -24.49 5.17
N ALA A 239 1.27 -25.72 5.15
CA ALA A 239 1.90 -26.81 4.42
C ALA A 239 2.00 -26.54 2.91
N MET A 240 0.96 -25.94 2.31
CA MET A 240 1.00 -25.50 0.90
C MET A 240 2.06 -24.41 0.69
N ARG A 241 2.16 -23.44 1.60
CA ARG A 241 3.13 -22.33 1.51
C ARG A 241 4.56 -22.86 1.52
N GLU A 242 4.87 -23.79 2.41
CA GLU A 242 6.19 -24.43 2.49
C GLU A 242 6.49 -25.24 1.23
N ALA A 243 5.57 -26.12 0.80
CA ALA A 243 5.78 -27.00 -0.34
C ALA A 243 5.84 -26.25 -1.69
N MET A 244 5.12 -25.14 -1.82
CA MET A 244 4.95 -24.43 -3.09
C MET A 244 5.80 -23.16 -3.21
N LEU A 245 6.63 -22.83 -2.22
CA LEU A 245 7.39 -21.58 -2.21
C LEU A 245 8.33 -21.45 -3.42
N GLU A 246 8.90 -22.56 -3.87
CA GLU A 246 9.81 -22.61 -5.02
C GLU A 246 9.07 -22.61 -6.37
N PHE A 247 7.81 -23.03 -6.40
CA PHE A 247 7.03 -23.24 -7.62
C PHE A 247 6.03 -22.12 -7.89
N VAL A 248 5.61 -21.39 -6.86
CA VAL A 248 4.57 -20.37 -6.91
C VAL A 248 5.13 -19.03 -6.47
N LYS A 249 4.80 -17.96 -7.20
CA LYS A 249 5.21 -16.60 -6.86
C LYS A 249 4.80 -16.25 -5.42
N PRO A 250 5.70 -15.66 -4.61
CA PRO A 250 5.39 -15.27 -3.23
C PRO A 250 4.15 -14.37 -3.09
N SER A 251 3.91 -13.49 -4.06
CA SER A 251 2.71 -12.62 -4.07
C SER A 251 1.39 -13.38 -4.22
N THR A 252 1.39 -14.53 -4.89
CA THR A 252 0.21 -15.39 -5.01
C THR A 252 -0.12 -16.04 -3.67
N LEU A 253 0.88 -16.57 -2.97
CA LEU A 253 0.70 -17.17 -1.65
C LEU A 253 0.27 -16.12 -0.62
N ARG A 254 0.90 -14.94 -0.60
CA ARG A 254 0.47 -13.80 0.25
C ARG A 254 -0.99 -13.43 0.04
N ARG A 255 -1.48 -13.43 -1.20
CA ARG A 255 -2.88 -13.13 -1.51
C ARG A 255 -3.84 -14.18 -0.95
N TYR A 256 -3.44 -15.46 -0.93
CA TYR A 256 -4.27 -16.55 -0.43
C TYR A 256 -4.39 -16.53 1.09
N GLN A 257 -3.32 -16.16 1.79
CA GLN A 257 -3.22 -16.21 3.25
C GLN A 257 -4.44 -15.59 3.96
N SER A 258 -4.70 -14.29 3.76
CA SER A 258 -5.83 -13.60 4.42
C SER A 258 -7.19 -14.24 4.10
N THR A 259 -7.35 -14.76 2.88
CA THR A 259 -8.59 -15.45 2.48
C THR A 259 -8.78 -16.74 3.26
N ILE A 260 -7.73 -17.57 3.33
CA ILE A 260 -7.79 -18.88 3.97
C ILE A 260 -7.91 -18.75 5.48
N GLU A 261 -7.19 -17.81 6.09
CA GLU A 261 -7.30 -17.53 7.53
C GLU A 261 -8.74 -17.14 7.89
N LYS A 262 -9.37 -16.26 7.11
CA LYS A 262 -10.78 -15.86 7.31
C LYS A 262 -11.75 -17.02 7.14
N LEU A 263 -11.56 -17.89 6.15
CA LEU A 263 -12.43 -19.06 6.00
C LEU A 263 -12.19 -20.09 7.10
N SER A 264 -10.93 -20.30 7.51
CA SER A 264 -10.56 -21.20 8.61
C SER A 264 -11.21 -20.75 9.91
N ALA A 265 -11.11 -19.46 10.24
CA ALA A 265 -11.77 -18.88 11.41
C ALA A 265 -13.30 -18.96 11.31
N PHE A 266 -13.87 -18.64 10.15
CA PHE A 266 -15.31 -18.81 9.93
C PHE A 266 -15.75 -20.28 10.06
N ASN A 267 -14.88 -21.24 9.81
CA ASN A 267 -15.15 -22.67 9.99
C ASN A 267 -14.73 -23.19 11.37
N ASP A 268 -14.57 -22.30 12.36
CA ASP A 268 -14.18 -22.63 13.73
C ASP A 268 -12.89 -23.46 13.81
N HIS A 269 -12.00 -23.26 12.84
CA HIS A 269 -10.78 -24.03 12.63
C HIS A 269 -10.98 -25.55 12.57
N ALA A 270 -12.19 -26.02 12.25
CA ALA A 270 -12.48 -27.43 12.09
C ALA A 270 -11.67 -28.05 10.94
N ASP A 271 -11.52 -29.38 10.97
CA ASP A 271 -10.77 -30.12 9.95
C ASP A 271 -11.25 -29.73 8.55
N PHE A 272 -10.33 -29.39 7.65
CA PHE A 272 -10.64 -28.99 6.29
C PHE A 272 -11.42 -30.07 5.52
N ARG A 273 -11.29 -31.35 5.91
CA ARG A 273 -12.05 -32.48 5.35
C ARG A 273 -13.55 -32.41 5.65
N SER A 274 -13.94 -31.66 6.68
CA SER A 274 -15.35 -31.41 7.02
C SER A 274 -16.00 -30.27 6.21
N LEU A 275 -15.20 -29.53 5.42
CA LEU A 275 -15.70 -28.37 4.69
C LEU A 275 -16.70 -28.78 3.59
N THR A 276 -17.87 -28.13 3.57
CA THR A 276 -18.93 -28.40 2.59
C THR A 276 -19.22 -27.20 1.68
N LYS A 277 -19.88 -27.44 0.55
CA LYS A 277 -20.39 -26.38 -0.34
C LYS A 277 -21.29 -25.40 0.39
N ASP A 278 -22.17 -25.89 1.27
CA ASP A 278 -23.11 -25.06 2.00
C ASP A 278 -22.40 -24.15 3.00
N ARG A 279 -21.35 -24.66 3.68
CA ARG A 279 -20.54 -23.84 4.57
C ARG A 279 -19.78 -22.75 3.80
N VAL A 280 -19.21 -23.08 2.63
CA VAL A 280 -18.54 -22.08 1.78
C VAL A 280 -19.56 -21.07 1.22
N ASN A 281 -20.78 -21.48 0.86
CA ASN A 281 -21.84 -20.55 0.47
C ASN A 281 -22.25 -19.61 1.61
N ALA A 282 -22.34 -20.13 2.85
CA ALA A 282 -22.61 -19.31 4.03
C ALA A 282 -21.48 -18.29 4.27
N TRP A 283 -20.23 -18.71 4.10
CA TRP A 283 -19.08 -17.81 4.18
C TRP A 283 -19.08 -16.75 3.06
N ILE A 284 -19.37 -17.13 1.82
CA ILE A 284 -19.53 -16.17 0.70
C ILE A 284 -20.62 -15.14 1.02
N LYS A 285 -21.73 -15.58 1.62
CA LYS A 285 -22.80 -14.67 2.07
C LYS A 285 -22.29 -13.73 3.17
N HIS A 286 -21.52 -14.24 4.13
CA HIS A 286 -20.90 -13.42 5.18
C HIS A 286 -19.95 -12.37 4.59
N ARG A 287 -18.99 -12.77 3.73
CA ARG A 287 -18.06 -11.86 3.04
C ARG A 287 -18.77 -10.75 2.26
N THR A 288 -19.90 -11.06 1.62
CA THR A 288 -20.61 -10.10 0.77
C THR A 288 -21.59 -9.21 1.51
N THR A 289 -22.18 -9.68 2.61
CA THR A 289 -23.24 -8.94 3.35
C THR A 289 -22.73 -8.25 4.60
N GLN A 290 -21.80 -8.88 5.33
CA GLN A 290 -21.27 -8.36 6.59
C GLN A 290 -19.98 -7.56 6.36
N GLU A 291 -19.08 -8.06 5.49
CA GLU A 291 -17.81 -7.37 5.19
C GLU A 291 -17.88 -6.46 3.95
N GLY A 292 -19.02 -6.40 3.25
CA GLY A 292 -19.21 -5.54 2.09
C GLY A 292 -18.36 -5.87 0.85
N ILE A 293 -17.70 -7.04 0.81
CA ILE A 293 -16.83 -7.42 -0.30
C ILE A 293 -17.67 -7.75 -1.55
N SER A 294 -17.31 -7.19 -2.70
CA SER A 294 -18.08 -7.43 -3.93
C SER A 294 -18.09 -8.91 -4.31
N LYS A 295 -19.24 -9.42 -4.80
CA LYS A 295 -19.36 -10.81 -5.31
C LYS A 295 -18.31 -11.15 -6.37
N LYS A 296 -17.90 -10.15 -7.16
CA LYS A 296 -16.85 -10.31 -8.19
C LYS A 296 -15.49 -10.56 -7.55
N THR A 297 -15.15 -9.82 -6.49
CA THR A 297 -13.93 -10.01 -5.69
C THR A 297 -13.93 -11.38 -5.04
N VAL A 298 -15.02 -11.76 -4.37
CA VAL A 298 -15.13 -13.09 -3.72
C VAL A 298 -14.96 -14.22 -4.75
N ARG A 299 -15.57 -14.09 -5.94
CA ARG A 299 -15.42 -15.09 -7.01
C ARG A 299 -14.00 -15.18 -7.55
N ASN A 300 -13.38 -14.04 -7.84
CA ASN A 300 -12.12 -13.99 -8.56
C ASN A 300 -10.88 -14.19 -7.66
N ASN A 301 -11.02 -13.93 -6.36
CA ASN A 301 -9.93 -14.02 -5.40
C ASN A 301 -10.21 -15.10 -4.37
N ASP A 302 -11.28 -14.95 -3.57
CA ASP A 302 -11.49 -15.79 -2.40
C ASP A 302 -11.72 -17.26 -2.81
N LEU A 303 -12.70 -17.50 -3.68
CA LEU A 303 -13.05 -18.86 -4.12
C LEU A 303 -11.89 -19.53 -4.88
N VAL A 304 -11.08 -18.75 -5.61
CA VAL A 304 -9.90 -19.26 -6.31
C VAL A 304 -8.85 -19.76 -5.31
N ALA A 305 -8.60 -19.03 -4.22
CA ALA A 305 -7.67 -19.45 -3.19
C ALA A 305 -8.14 -20.74 -2.50
N VAL A 306 -9.42 -20.82 -2.12
CA VAL A 306 -10.00 -22.00 -1.46
C VAL A 306 -9.95 -23.22 -2.38
N GLN A 307 -10.30 -23.07 -3.66
CA GLN A 307 -10.19 -24.17 -4.63
C GLN A 307 -8.74 -24.61 -4.81
N SER A 308 -7.79 -23.67 -4.89
CA SER A 308 -6.37 -23.98 -5.02
C SER A 308 -5.84 -24.77 -3.82
N LEU A 309 -6.23 -24.40 -2.60
CA LEU A 309 -5.81 -25.07 -1.37
C LEU A 309 -6.34 -26.51 -1.30
N LEU A 310 -7.62 -26.70 -1.62
CA LEU A 310 -8.23 -28.03 -1.60
C LEU A 310 -7.70 -28.92 -2.73
N ASN A 311 -7.41 -28.34 -3.90
CA ASN A 311 -6.75 -29.08 -4.97
C ASN A 311 -5.32 -29.47 -4.58
N PHE A 312 -4.57 -28.62 -3.87
CA PHE A 312 -3.27 -28.97 -3.32
C PHE A 312 -3.38 -30.20 -2.40
N ALA A 313 -4.37 -30.25 -1.50
CA ALA A 313 -4.58 -31.40 -0.63
C ALA A 313 -4.89 -32.73 -1.36
N MET A 314 -5.19 -32.69 -2.66
CA MET A 314 -5.37 -33.88 -3.49
C MET A 314 -4.06 -34.38 -4.12
N THR A 315 -3.01 -33.56 -4.17
CA THR A 315 -1.74 -33.93 -4.80
C THR A 315 -0.83 -34.68 -3.83
N ASP A 316 0.18 -35.36 -4.36
CA ASP A 316 1.18 -36.06 -3.54
C ASP A 316 1.96 -35.08 -2.64
N GLU A 317 2.28 -33.88 -3.14
CA GLU A 317 2.91 -32.81 -2.37
C GLU A 317 2.02 -32.31 -1.23
N GLY A 318 0.70 -32.26 -1.47
CA GLY A 318 -0.30 -32.02 -0.44
C GLY A 318 -0.72 -33.29 0.32
N GLY A 319 0.07 -34.35 0.24
CA GLY A 319 -0.04 -35.60 1.00
C GLY A 319 -1.28 -36.44 0.70
N ALA A 320 -1.91 -36.24 -0.47
CA ALA A 320 -3.11 -36.96 -0.91
C ALA A 320 -4.20 -37.07 0.18
N ARG A 321 -4.36 -36.00 0.96
CA ARG A 321 -5.16 -35.96 2.20
C ARG A 321 -6.67 -36.02 1.94
N ILE A 322 -7.11 -35.72 0.72
CA ILE A 322 -8.49 -35.91 0.24
C ILE A 322 -8.48 -36.48 -1.18
N LYS A 323 -9.48 -37.31 -1.49
CA LYS A 323 -9.64 -37.91 -2.83
C LYS A 323 -10.30 -36.95 -3.84
N GLU A 324 -11.18 -36.09 -3.37
CA GLU A 324 -11.94 -35.15 -4.20
C GLU A 324 -12.12 -33.81 -3.48
N ASN A 325 -12.12 -32.72 -4.24
CA ASN A 325 -12.36 -31.38 -3.72
C ASN A 325 -13.84 -31.24 -3.31
N PRO A 326 -14.17 -31.00 -2.02
CA PRO A 326 -15.54 -30.99 -1.53
C PRO A 326 -16.39 -29.85 -2.12
N ILE A 327 -15.76 -28.80 -2.63
CA ILE A 327 -16.43 -27.67 -3.29
C ILE A 327 -16.29 -27.70 -4.81
N HIS A 328 -15.90 -28.83 -5.40
CA HIS A 328 -15.79 -28.98 -6.84
C HIS A 328 -17.10 -28.54 -7.53
N GLY A 329 -16.97 -27.69 -8.55
CA GLY A 329 -18.09 -27.12 -9.32
C GLY A 329 -18.84 -25.97 -8.65
N LEU A 330 -18.47 -25.55 -7.43
CA LEU A 330 -19.04 -24.34 -6.81
C LEU A 330 -18.72 -23.11 -7.66
N LYS A 331 -19.76 -22.36 -8.06
CA LYS A 331 -19.62 -21.17 -8.91
C LYS A 331 -20.47 -20.02 -8.37
N ILE A 332 -19.86 -18.85 -8.21
CA ILE A 332 -20.59 -17.61 -7.89
C ILE A 332 -21.13 -17.01 -9.19
N LYS A 333 -22.45 -17.00 -9.34
CA LYS A 333 -23.13 -16.31 -10.45
C LYS A 333 -23.08 -14.80 -10.21
N LEU A 334 -22.60 -14.06 -11.20
CA LEU A 334 -22.70 -12.60 -11.22
C LEU A 334 -23.93 -12.19 -12.01
N PRO A 335 -24.60 -11.08 -11.64
CA PRO A 335 -25.59 -10.46 -12.50
C PRO A 335 -25.00 -10.21 -13.89
N ARG A 336 -25.82 -10.37 -14.93
CA ARG A 336 -25.40 -10.05 -16.29
C ARG A 336 -25.10 -8.55 -16.32
N ALA A 337 -23.83 -8.17 -16.41
CA ALA A 337 -23.47 -6.78 -16.50
C ALA A 337 -24.20 -6.17 -17.71
N ALA A 338 -24.83 -5.00 -17.53
CA ALA A 338 -25.21 -4.17 -18.65
C ALA A 338 -23.96 -4.01 -19.54
N LYS A 339 -24.09 -4.08 -20.86
CA LYS A 339 -22.99 -3.89 -21.81
C LYS A 339 -22.52 -2.43 -21.83
N THR A 340 -22.31 -1.78 -20.70
CA THR A 340 -21.46 -0.59 -20.64
C THR A 340 -20.04 -1.09 -20.84
N LYS A 341 -19.62 -1.13 -22.12
CA LYS A 341 -18.19 -1.19 -22.46
C LYS A 341 -17.58 0.09 -21.91
N HIS A 342 -17.15 0.09 -20.65
CA HIS A 342 -16.29 1.16 -20.16
C HIS A 342 -15.07 1.18 -21.05
N GLU A 343 -14.93 2.26 -21.81
CA GLU A 343 -13.79 2.47 -22.68
C GLU A 343 -12.56 2.61 -21.79
N ARG A 344 -11.72 1.57 -21.77
CA ARG A 344 -10.50 1.53 -20.98
C ARG A 344 -9.38 2.40 -21.56
N ARG A 345 -9.63 3.10 -22.67
CA ARG A 345 -8.66 3.97 -23.33
C ARG A 345 -8.85 5.38 -22.84
N PHE A 346 -7.76 6.12 -22.71
CA PHE A 346 -7.80 7.54 -22.44
C PHE A 346 -8.25 8.31 -23.68
N HIS A 347 -9.13 9.28 -23.47
CA HIS A 347 -9.42 10.32 -24.44
C HIS A 347 -8.25 11.27 -24.56
N HIS A 348 -8.21 12.05 -25.63
CA HIS A 348 -7.10 12.98 -25.86
C HIS A 348 -6.96 14.01 -24.72
N ALA A 349 -8.06 14.57 -24.23
CA ALA A 349 -8.06 15.51 -23.10
C ALA A 349 -7.48 14.89 -21.82
N GLU A 350 -7.86 13.63 -21.52
CA GLU A 350 -7.32 12.87 -20.39
C GLU A 350 -5.81 12.66 -20.52
N ILE A 351 -5.32 12.28 -21.72
CA ILE A 351 -3.88 12.14 -21.98
C ILE A 351 -3.14 13.46 -21.72
N VAL A 352 -3.65 14.57 -22.26
CA VAL A 352 -3.04 15.89 -22.09
C VAL A 352 -3.05 16.29 -20.61
N SER A 353 -4.16 16.09 -19.90
CA SER A 353 -4.25 16.40 -18.47
C SER A 353 -3.25 15.59 -17.64
N ILE A 354 -3.14 14.28 -17.87
CA ILE A 354 -2.16 13.44 -17.17
C ILE A 354 -0.73 13.91 -17.45
N LEU A 355 -0.40 14.19 -18.71
CA LEU A 355 0.95 14.57 -19.10
C LEU A 355 1.31 15.98 -18.63
N LYS A 356 0.37 16.93 -18.59
CA LYS A 356 0.53 18.25 -17.94
C LYS A 356 0.79 18.11 -16.44
N ALA A 357 -0.01 17.30 -15.75
CA ALA A 357 0.17 17.04 -14.33
C ALA A 357 1.56 16.44 -14.07
N ALA A 358 1.98 15.47 -14.90
CA ALA A 358 3.30 14.88 -14.81
C ALA A 358 4.41 15.91 -15.07
N ASP A 359 4.27 16.78 -16.08
CA ASP A 359 5.25 17.81 -16.42
C ASP A 359 5.45 18.85 -15.31
N ALA A 360 4.36 19.21 -14.61
CA ALA A 360 4.36 20.15 -13.49
C ALA A 360 4.92 19.58 -12.18
N VAL A 361 5.37 18.31 -12.16
CA VAL A 361 5.96 17.73 -10.94
C VAL A 361 7.30 18.38 -10.63
N GLU A 362 7.39 19.00 -9.45
CA GLU A 362 8.66 19.46 -8.90
C GLU A 362 9.53 18.27 -8.47
N MET A 363 10.76 18.25 -8.96
CA MET A 363 11.71 17.18 -8.68
C MET A 363 12.44 17.43 -7.35
N GLY A 364 12.52 16.41 -6.48
CA GLY A 364 13.19 16.51 -5.18
C GLY A 364 12.26 16.26 -3.99
N GLY A 365 12.49 16.98 -2.90
CA GLY A 365 11.69 16.88 -1.66
C GLY A 365 11.99 15.64 -0.82
N ARG A 366 11.07 15.30 0.08
CA ARG A 366 11.20 14.16 1.02
C ARG A 366 11.31 12.81 0.31
N TYR A 367 10.66 12.67 -0.85
CA TYR A 367 10.58 11.42 -1.62
C TYR A 367 11.00 11.65 -3.09
N PRO A 368 12.29 11.93 -3.34
CA PRO A 368 12.76 12.42 -4.63
C PRO A 368 12.58 11.43 -5.78
N LYS A 369 12.76 10.12 -5.55
CA LYS A 369 12.54 9.11 -6.60
C LYS A 369 11.05 8.87 -6.83
N SER A 370 10.22 8.96 -5.79
CA SER A 370 8.77 8.93 -5.96
C SER A 370 8.27 10.13 -6.76
N ALA A 371 8.75 11.35 -6.47
CA ALA A 371 8.44 12.54 -7.28
C ALA A 371 8.86 12.32 -8.75
N ALA A 372 10.08 11.85 -8.98
CA ALA A 372 10.54 11.48 -10.31
C ALA A 372 9.65 10.43 -11.01
N GLY A 373 9.11 9.47 -10.26
CA GLY A 373 8.15 8.50 -10.78
C GLY A 373 6.86 9.15 -11.27
N ASN A 374 6.35 10.17 -10.57
CA ASN A 374 5.18 10.93 -10.98
C ASN A 374 5.47 11.75 -12.24
N ARG A 375 6.69 12.30 -12.34
CA ARG A 375 7.18 13.04 -13.50
C ARG A 375 7.33 12.14 -14.73
N TRP A 376 8.06 11.03 -14.63
CA TRP A 376 8.55 10.32 -15.81
C TRP A 376 7.71 9.13 -16.23
N THR A 377 7.12 8.39 -15.28
CA THR A 377 6.43 7.14 -15.64
C THR A 377 5.16 7.35 -16.48
N PRO A 378 4.37 8.44 -16.34
CA PRO A 378 3.28 8.73 -17.28
C PRO A 378 3.78 8.99 -18.71
N TRP A 379 4.88 9.74 -18.86
CA TRP A 379 5.50 9.99 -20.17
C TRP A 379 6.02 8.71 -20.81
N LEU A 380 6.74 7.88 -20.05
CA LEU A 380 7.23 6.59 -20.52
C LEU A 380 6.06 5.66 -20.91
N ALA A 381 4.98 5.64 -20.14
CA ALA A 381 3.77 4.87 -20.46
C ALA A 381 3.08 5.38 -21.73
N ALA A 382 2.99 6.70 -21.90
CA ALA A 382 2.40 7.34 -23.08
C ALA A 382 3.14 7.03 -24.38
N TYR A 383 4.44 6.73 -24.30
CA TYR A 383 5.30 6.39 -25.43
C TYR A 383 5.57 4.90 -25.64
N SER A 384 5.32 4.05 -24.65
CA SER A 384 5.63 2.61 -24.76
C SER A 384 4.41 1.69 -24.56
N GLY A 385 3.33 2.19 -23.96
CA GLY A 385 2.23 1.36 -23.49
C GLY A 385 2.65 0.29 -22.48
N ALA A 386 3.80 0.44 -21.82
CA ALA A 386 4.28 -0.46 -20.78
C ALA A 386 3.37 -0.44 -19.54
N ARG A 387 3.38 -1.52 -18.75
CA ARG A 387 2.66 -1.50 -17.46
C ARG A 387 3.38 -0.55 -16.53
N ILE A 388 2.62 0.21 -15.75
CA ILE A 388 3.21 1.14 -14.79
C ILE A 388 4.17 0.43 -13.80
N GLN A 389 3.85 -0.81 -13.40
CA GLN A 389 4.69 -1.62 -12.52
C GLN A 389 6.03 -2.00 -13.16
N GLU A 390 6.10 -2.13 -14.49
CA GLU A 390 7.37 -2.34 -15.20
C GLU A 390 8.19 -1.06 -15.21
N LEU A 391 7.54 0.09 -15.40
CA LEU A 391 8.18 1.39 -15.48
C LEU A 391 8.73 1.85 -14.13
N VAL A 392 7.95 1.73 -13.06
CA VAL A 392 8.40 2.14 -11.70
C VAL A 392 9.55 1.28 -11.18
N SER A 393 9.73 0.08 -11.72
CA SER A 393 10.84 -0.83 -11.40
C SER A 393 12.08 -0.63 -12.27
N LEU A 394 12.12 0.39 -13.13
CA LEU A 394 13.30 0.69 -13.93
C LEU A 394 14.46 1.13 -13.02
N GLU A 395 15.65 0.61 -13.33
CA GLU A 395 16.92 1.04 -12.79
C GLU A 395 17.70 1.81 -13.85
N ALA A 396 18.67 2.62 -13.43
CA ALA A 396 19.51 3.38 -14.36
C ALA A 396 20.21 2.47 -15.38
N ASP A 397 20.67 1.29 -14.95
CA ASP A 397 21.35 0.30 -15.81
C ASP A 397 20.41 -0.33 -16.87
N HIS A 398 19.09 -0.22 -16.69
CA HIS A 398 18.11 -0.66 -17.68
C HIS A 398 17.95 0.34 -18.84
N ILE A 399 18.50 1.56 -18.69
CA ILE A 399 18.49 2.59 -19.72
C ILE A 399 19.86 2.60 -20.39
N ARG A 400 19.94 2.06 -21.60
CA ARG A 400 21.20 1.91 -22.32
C ARG A 400 21.11 2.36 -23.76
N LYS A 401 22.27 2.53 -24.38
CA LYS A 401 22.38 2.86 -25.79
C LYS A 401 22.72 1.59 -26.58
N GLU A 402 21.91 1.28 -27.59
CA GLU A 402 22.14 0.19 -28.52
C GLU A 402 22.40 0.77 -29.92
N GLY A 403 23.67 0.77 -30.34
CA GLY A 403 24.10 1.53 -31.50
C GLY A 403 23.83 3.03 -31.34
N THR A 404 22.93 3.57 -32.14
CA THR A 404 22.52 5.00 -32.08
C THR A 404 21.22 5.23 -31.31
N VAL A 405 20.53 4.16 -30.89
CA VAL A 405 19.20 4.22 -30.28
C VAL A 405 19.31 4.09 -28.76
N TRP A 406 18.68 4.99 -28.03
CA TRP A 406 18.47 4.81 -26.59
C TRP A 406 17.28 3.89 -26.36
N VAL A 407 17.43 2.92 -25.46
CA VAL A 407 16.43 1.91 -25.15
C VAL A 407 16.23 1.81 -23.64
N MET A 408 15.07 1.29 -23.25
CA MET A 408 14.80 0.80 -21.91
C MET A 408 14.52 -0.70 -21.96
N ASP A 409 15.16 -1.47 -21.09
CA ASP A 409 14.88 -2.89 -20.90
C ASP A 409 13.80 -3.07 -19.84
N LEU A 410 12.71 -3.74 -20.20
CA LEU A 410 11.56 -4.00 -19.33
C LEU A 410 11.50 -5.49 -19.00
N PHE A 411 11.69 -5.80 -17.72
CA PHE A 411 11.76 -7.16 -17.19
C PHE A 411 10.42 -7.63 -16.61
N LYS A 412 10.18 -8.94 -16.70
CA LYS A 412 8.90 -9.59 -16.33
C LYS A 412 8.43 -9.35 -14.89
N THR A 413 7.15 -9.00 -14.75
CA THR A 413 6.38 -9.15 -13.49
C THR A 413 5.38 -10.31 -13.52
N LYS A 414 4.87 -10.75 -14.68
CA LYS A 414 3.95 -11.92 -14.83
C LYS A 414 3.78 -12.33 -16.31
N MET A 415 4.20 -13.55 -16.70
CA MET A 415 3.96 -14.23 -18.00
C MET A 415 4.37 -13.54 -19.33
N ASP A 416 4.61 -12.23 -19.39
CA ASP A 416 5.12 -11.55 -20.61
C ASP A 416 6.59 -11.89 -20.89
N GLU A 417 7.16 -11.52 -22.04
CA GLU A 417 8.59 -11.70 -22.35
C GLU A 417 9.40 -10.45 -21.98
N ASP A 418 10.66 -10.62 -21.54
CA ASP A 418 11.57 -9.48 -21.37
C ASP A 418 11.74 -8.80 -22.73
N ARG A 419 11.77 -7.47 -22.73
CA ARG A 419 11.79 -6.71 -23.98
C ARG A 419 12.59 -5.43 -23.88
N THR A 420 13.23 -5.10 -24.99
CA THR A 420 13.93 -3.84 -25.19
C THR A 420 13.02 -2.89 -25.97
N VAL A 421 12.73 -1.72 -25.40
CA VAL A 421 11.84 -0.72 -25.99
C VAL A 421 12.64 0.54 -26.29
N PRO A 422 12.67 1.02 -27.55
CA PRO A 422 13.28 2.30 -27.88
C PRO A 422 12.62 3.47 -27.15
N LEU A 423 13.43 4.36 -26.58
CA LEU A 423 12.96 5.62 -26.05
C LEU A 423 12.58 6.55 -27.19
N HIS A 424 11.42 7.19 -27.07
CA HIS A 424 10.94 8.16 -28.04
C HIS A 424 11.77 9.44 -27.98
N GLU A 425 12.10 10.05 -29.13
CA GLU A 425 12.92 11.28 -29.19
C GLU A 425 12.38 12.41 -28.28
N HIS A 426 11.07 12.59 -28.22
CA HIS A 426 10.46 13.59 -27.35
C HIS A 426 10.76 13.38 -25.87
N VAL A 427 10.73 12.15 -25.34
CA VAL A 427 11.02 11.91 -23.91
C VAL A 427 12.50 12.16 -23.59
N ILE A 428 13.38 11.93 -24.57
CA ILE A 428 14.80 12.26 -24.48
C ILE A 428 14.98 13.78 -24.44
N GLU A 429 14.31 14.50 -25.33
CA GLU A 429 14.40 15.96 -25.48
C GLU A 429 13.93 16.72 -24.24
N ILE A 430 12.85 16.26 -23.59
CA ILE A 430 12.35 16.89 -22.35
C ILE A 430 13.20 16.54 -21.11
N GLY A 431 14.33 15.83 -21.27
CA GLY A 431 15.35 15.69 -20.23
C GLY A 431 15.38 14.34 -19.48
N PHE A 432 14.70 13.30 -19.95
CA PHE A 432 14.69 12.01 -19.23
C PHE A 432 16.10 11.42 -19.07
N LEU A 433 16.96 11.53 -20.08
CA LEU A 433 18.34 11.02 -20.00
C LEU A 433 19.21 11.83 -19.04
N ASP A 434 18.93 13.12 -18.83
CA ASP A 434 19.63 13.93 -17.83
C ASP A 434 19.27 13.48 -16.42
N TYR A 435 17.99 13.18 -16.20
CA TYR A 435 17.54 12.57 -14.96
C TYR A 435 18.17 11.19 -14.72
N VAL A 436 18.20 10.30 -15.72
CA VAL A 436 18.86 8.99 -15.58
C VAL A 436 20.33 9.15 -15.21
N ARG A 437 21.04 10.08 -15.86
CA ARG A 437 22.45 10.38 -15.57
C ARG A 437 22.67 10.92 -14.17
N SER A 438 21.75 11.71 -13.62
CA SER A 438 21.88 12.26 -12.27
C SER A 438 21.71 11.20 -11.17
N ILE A 439 20.98 10.11 -11.45
CA ILE A 439 20.86 8.97 -10.53
C ILE A 439 22.13 8.11 -10.53
N GLY A 440 22.79 7.96 -11.68
CA GLY A 440 23.99 7.15 -11.84
C GLY A 440 23.69 5.65 -11.86
N LYS A 441 23.40 5.05 -10.68
CA LYS A 441 23.11 3.61 -10.54
C LYS A 441 21.90 3.33 -9.65
N GLY A 442 21.21 2.22 -9.91
CA GLY A 442 20.12 1.69 -9.09
C GLY A 442 18.73 2.21 -9.47
N PRO A 443 17.72 2.03 -8.61
CA PRO A 443 16.32 2.32 -8.93
C PRO A 443 16.10 3.78 -9.32
N LEU A 444 15.36 4.00 -10.40
CA LEU A 444 14.98 5.35 -10.82
C LEU A 444 13.87 5.90 -9.92
N PHE A 445 12.79 5.14 -9.73
CA PHE A 445 11.53 5.71 -9.22
C PHE A 445 11.09 5.22 -7.84
N ILE A 446 11.90 4.39 -7.20
CA ILE A 446 11.62 3.83 -5.87
C ILE A 446 12.64 4.39 -4.88
N ASP A 447 12.15 5.16 -3.92
CA ASP A 447 12.97 5.64 -2.82
C ASP A 447 13.46 4.48 -1.94
N PRO A 448 14.70 4.53 -1.44
CA PRO A 448 15.24 3.46 -0.62
C PRO A 448 14.50 3.36 0.73
N PRO A 449 14.60 2.24 1.45
CA PRO A 449 13.92 2.01 2.73
C PRO A 449 14.11 3.13 3.76
N GLU A 450 15.31 3.72 3.83
CA GLU A 450 15.68 4.77 4.78
C GLU A 450 14.90 6.07 4.55
N VAL A 451 14.50 6.32 3.29
CA VAL A 451 13.75 7.51 2.90
C VAL A 451 12.24 7.22 2.95
N SER A 452 11.84 6.08 2.39
CA SER A 452 10.43 5.68 2.30
C SER A 452 9.83 5.25 3.64
N GLY A 453 10.66 4.91 4.64
CA GLY A 453 10.23 4.30 5.89
C GLY A 453 9.72 2.86 5.72
N ARG A 454 9.92 2.28 4.54
CA ARG A 454 9.43 0.94 4.17
C ARG A 454 10.32 -0.12 4.80
N THR A 455 9.71 -1.13 5.40
CA THR A 455 10.41 -2.29 5.97
C THR A 455 10.47 -3.46 4.97
N GLU A 456 11.42 -4.38 5.16
CA GLU A 456 11.46 -5.63 4.39
C GLU A 456 10.26 -6.55 4.64
N THR A 457 9.56 -6.35 5.77
CA THR A 457 8.32 -7.07 6.14
C THR A 457 7.06 -6.47 5.51
N ALA A 458 7.18 -5.43 4.68
CA ALA A 458 6.03 -4.81 4.03
C ALA A 458 5.23 -5.83 3.20
N SER A 459 3.93 -5.90 3.43
CA SER A 459 3.03 -6.89 2.82
C SER A 459 2.90 -6.76 1.29
N ARG A 460 3.16 -5.56 0.75
CA ARG A 460 3.07 -5.21 -0.68
C ARG A 460 4.44 -4.90 -1.25
N ASP A 461 4.72 -5.30 -2.49
CA ASP A 461 5.99 -5.06 -3.18
C ASP A 461 6.28 -3.55 -3.40
N ALA A 462 7.55 -3.14 -3.50
CA ALA A 462 7.95 -1.73 -3.66
C ALA A 462 7.42 -1.13 -4.94
N SER A 463 7.47 -1.90 -6.03
CA SER A 463 6.89 -1.51 -7.32
C SER A 463 5.37 -1.42 -7.25
N GLU A 464 4.71 -2.24 -6.43
CA GLU A 464 3.25 -2.23 -6.28
C GLU A 464 2.76 -1.00 -5.51
N VAL A 465 3.44 -0.68 -4.40
CA VAL A 465 3.19 0.56 -3.64
C VAL A 465 3.46 1.77 -4.53
N ARG A 466 4.59 1.77 -5.24
CA ARG A 466 4.95 2.89 -6.11
C ARG A 466 3.95 3.07 -7.24
N ALA A 467 3.56 2.02 -7.94
CA ALA A 467 2.51 2.05 -8.96
C ALA A 467 1.18 2.59 -8.43
N SER A 468 0.79 2.18 -7.21
CA SER A 468 -0.40 2.71 -6.54
C SER A 468 -0.27 4.21 -6.27
N GLY A 469 0.90 4.66 -5.81
CA GLY A 469 1.19 6.08 -5.60
C GLY A 469 1.12 6.90 -6.89
N VAL A 470 1.54 6.37 -8.05
CA VAL A 470 1.37 7.05 -9.35
C VAL A 470 -0.12 7.20 -9.68
N ALA A 471 -0.93 6.16 -9.45
CA ALA A 471 -2.38 6.27 -9.66
C ALA A 471 -3.02 7.33 -8.75
N THR A 472 -2.64 7.36 -7.47
CA THR A 472 -3.11 8.38 -6.52
C THR A 472 -2.72 9.79 -6.97
N PHE A 473 -1.48 9.98 -7.39
CA PHE A 473 -1.00 11.25 -7.94
C PHE A 473 -1.83 11.69 -9.16
N ILE A 474 -1.99 10.81 -10.15
CA ILE A 474 -2.76 11.12 -11.36
C ILE A 474 -4.21 11.45 -11.00
N ARG A 475 -4.87 10.67 -10.12
CA ARG A 475 -6.23 10.97 -9.66
C ARG A 475 -6.35 12.29 -8.91
N GLY A 476 -5.29 12.72 -8.24
CA GLY A 476 -5.26 13.96 -7.48
C GLY A 476 -5.00 15.20 -8.33
N LYS A 477 -4.28 15.07 -9.46
CA LYS A 477 -3.77 16.21 -10.23
C LYS A 477 -4.24 16.25 -11.70
N ALA A 478 -4.86 15.19 -12.22
CA ALA A 478 -5.35 15.14 -13.60
C ALA A 478 -6.87 14.92 -13.68
N ASP A 479 -7.49 15.51 -14.70
CA ASP A 479 -8.90 15.33 -15.02
C ASP A 479 -9.10 13.99 -15.76
N LEU A 480 -9.83 13.09 -15.09
CA LEU A 480 -10.09 11.73 -15.53
C LEU A 480 -11.52 11.33 -15.24
N ARG A 481 -12.15 10.62 -16.17
CA ARG A 481 -13.42 9.95 -15.91
C ARG A 481 -13.29 9.02 -14.70
N GLU A 482 -14.32 9.03 -13.85
CA GLU A 482 -14.36 8.27 -12.60
C GLU A 482 -14.04 6.78 -12.80
N ASN A 483 -14.55 6.17 -13.86
CA ASN A 483 -14.43 4.73 -14.11
C ASN A 483 -13.15 4.29 -14.86
N VAL A 484 -12.22 5.20 -15.15
CA VAL A 484 -10.99 4.89 -15.90
C VAL A 484 -9.80 4.76 -14.96
N ASP A 485 -9.19 3.58 -14.91
CA ASP A 485 -7.99 3.35 -14.12
C ASP A 485 -6.80 4.17 -14.67
N PRO A 486 -6.14 5.01 -13.84
CA PRO A 486 -5.04 5.89 -14.26
C PRO A 486 -3.81 5.17 -14.83
N ASN A 487 -3.60 3.91 -14.45
CA ASN A 487 -2.42 3.15 -14.82
C ASN A 487 -2.71 2.16 -15.95
N HIS A 488 -3.89 1.55 -15.96
CA HIS A 488 -4.25 0.51 -16.91
C HIS A 488 -4.70 1.03 -18.29
N GLY A 489 -4.98 2.34 -18.41
CA GLY A 489 -5.44 2.91 -19.69
C GLY A 489 -4.35 3.05 -20.77
N TRP A 490 -3.07 3.15 -20.38
CA TRP A 490 -1.98 3.53 -21.30
C TRP A 490 -1.74 2.52 -22.42
N ARG A 491 -1.66 1.22 -22.13
CA ARG A 491 -1.37 0.20 -23.14
C ARG A 491 -2.39 0.18 -24.28
N GLY A 492 -3.68 0.18 -23.93
CA GLY A 492 -4.75 0.20 -24.92
C GLY A 492 -4.77 1.49 -25.73
N THR A 493 -4.52 2.61 -25.06
CA THR A 493 -4.39 3.93 -25.67
C THR A 493 -3.24 3.98 -26.67
N TRP A 494 -2.05 3.54 -26.27
CA TRP A 494 -0.86 3.49 -27.11
C TRP A 494 -1.07 2.59 -28.33
N LYS A 495 -1.57 1.35 -28.16
CA LYS A 495 -1.81 0.45 -29.31
C LYS A 495 -2.83 1.03 -30.30
N SER A 496 -3.83 1.73 -29.80
CA SER A 496 -4.86 2.38 -30.63
C SER A 496 -4.30 3.54 -31.43
N ILE A 497 -3.49 4.41 -30.81
CA ILE A 497 -2.83 5.53 -31.49
C ILE A 497 -1.80 5.00 -32.49
N ALA A 498 -0.96 4.04 -32.08
CA ALA A 498 0.05 3.45 -32.96
C ALA A 498 -0.59 2.85 -34.21
N ALA A 499 -1.77 2.22 -34.08
CA ALA A 499 -2.54 1.70 -35.20
C ALA A 499 -2.95 2.81 -36.18
N SER A 500 -3.42 3.96 -35.70
CA SER A 500 -3.85 5.07 -36.55
C SER A 500 -2.68 5.73 -37.29
N PHE A 501 -1.44 5.58 -36.80
CA PHE A 501 -0.22 5.98 -37.50
C PHE A 501 0.36 4.87 -38.40
N GLY A 502 -0.37 3.77 -38.59
CA GLY A 502 0.01 2.65 -39.46
C GLY A 502 1.18 1.83 -38.93
N ILE A 503 1.46 1.86 -37.63
CA ILE A 503 2.45 0.98 -37.00
C ILE A 503 1.87 -0.44 -36.97
N GLU A 504 2.54 -1.38 -37.62
CA GLU A 504 2.07 -2.75 -37.77
C GLU A 504 1.87 -3.45 -36.41
N GLU A 505 1.00 -4.46 -36.38
CA GLU A 505 0.70 -5.21 -35.16
C GLU A 505 1.94 -5.85 -34.54
N ARG A 506 2.84 -6.43 -35.34
CA ARG A 506 4.07 -7.06 -34.86
C ARG A 506 4.96 -6.10 -34.05
N TYR A 507 5.07 -4.85 -34.47
CA TYR A 507 5.81 -3.82 -33.74
C TYR A 507 5.07 -3.37 -32.49
N ARG A 508 3.74 -3.20 -32.58
CA ARG A 508 2.90 -2.84 -31.43
C ARG A 508 2.95 -3.88 -30.32
N ASP A 509 2.92 -5.15 -30.69
CA ASP A 509 2.98 -6.27 -29.76
C ASP A 509 4.36 -6.40 -29.15
N ALA A 510 5.43 -6.28 -29.94
CA ALA A 510 6.80 -6.28 -29.45
C ALA A 510 7.06 -5.15 -28.44
N ILE A 511 6.60 -3.91 -28.71
CA ILE A 511 6.77 -2.76 -27.80
C ILE A 511 5.94 -2.94 -26.51
N THR A 512 4.71 -3.45 -26.62
CA THR A 512 3.82 -3.60 -25.45
C THR A 512 4.00 -4.90 -24.66
N GLY A 513 4.78 -5.85 -25.18
CA GLY A 513 5.06 -7.15 -24.55
C GLY A 513 3.97 -8.21 -24.75
N HIS A 514 3.08 -8.07 -25.73
CA HIS A 514 2.04 -9.07 -25.98
C HIS A 514 2.59 -10.32 -26.66
N THR A 515 2.32 -11.50 -26.08
CA THR A 515 2.68 -12.78 -26.68
C THR A 515 1.91 -13.00 -28.00
N PRO A 516 2.60 -13.32 -29.12
CA PRO A 516 1.93 -13.60 -30.38
C PRO A 516 1.01 -14.82 -30.28
N GLY A 517 -0.21 -14.71 -30.79
CA GLY A 517 -1.21 -15.79 -30.73
C GLY A 517 -0.94 -17.00 -31.65
N SER A 518 0.10 -16.98 -32.48
CA SER A 518 0.44 -18.10 -33.39
C SER A 518 1.95 -18.34 -33.45
N VAL A 519 2.36 -19.60 -33.68
CA VAL A 519 3.77 -20.05 -33.71
C VAL A 519 4.56 -19.36 -34.82
N GLY A 520 3.97 -19.16 -36.01
CA GLY A 520 4.62 -18.48 -37.13
C GLY A 520 5.09 -17.05 -36.80
N ARG A 521 4.32 -16.32 -35.98
CA ARG A 521 4.66 -14.95 -35.57
C ARG A 521 5.84 -14.87 -34.60
N LYS A 522 6.29 -15.99 -34.02
CA LYS A 522 7.51 -16.01 -33.19
C LYS A 522 8.79 -15.81 -34.03
N TYR A 523 8.75 -16.13 -35.33
CA TYR A 523 9.89 -15.98 -36.24
C TYR A 523 10.04 -14.56 -36.81
N GLU A 524 9.07 -13.66 -36.58
CA GLU A 524 9.05 -12.28 -37.11
C GLU A 524 9.40 -11.23 -36.04
N ARG A 525 10.18 -11.62 -35.01
CA ARG A 525 10.55 -10.69 -33.93
C ARG A 525 11.33 -9.50 -34.51
N PRO A 526 10.84 -8.27 -34.33
CA PRO A 526 11.49 -7.09 -34.89
C PRO A 526 12.78 -6.78 -34.15
N THR A 527 13.76 -6.27 -34.89
CA THR A 527 15.01 -5.74 -34.32
C THR A 527 14.78 -4.40 -33.61
N THR A 528 15.68 -4.03 -32.70
CA THR A 528 15.67 -2.71 -32.03
C THR A 528 15.64 -1.55 -33.04
N ALA A 529 16.36 -1.67 -34.16
CA ALA A 529 16.38 -0.67 -35.22
C ALA A 529 15.02 -0.53 -35.93
N GLU A 530 14.33 -1.64 -36.21
CA GLU A 530 12.97 -1.60 -36.76
C GLU A 530 11.98 -0.98 -35.77
N LEU A 531 12.09 -1.33 -34.48
CA LEU A 531 11.26 -0.73 -33.42
C LEU A 531 11.49 0.78 -33.31
N ALA A 532 12.75 1.23 -33.39
CA ALA A 532 13.08 2.65 -33.34
C ALA A 532 12.51 3.39 -34.56
N LYS A 533 12.59 2.79 -35.76
CA LYS A 533 11.97 3.32 -36.97
C LYS A 533 10.44 3.40 -36.85
N ALA A 534 9.81 2.39 -36.26
CA ALA A 534 8.37 2.40 -35.99
C ALA A 534 8.00 3.51 -34.99
N MET A 535 8.78 3.67 -33.92
CA MET A 535 8.57 4.70 -32.90
C MET A 535 8.65 6.13 -33.44
N LYS A 536 9.49 6.39 -34.45
CA LYS A 536 9.54 7.70 -35.15
C LYS A 536 8.24 8.07 -35.86
N ARG A 537 7.37 7.10 -36.18
CA ARG A 537 6.05 7.34 -36.78
C ARG A 537 4.98 7.68 -35.74
N PHE A 538 5.26 7.40 -34.47
CA PHE A 538 4.33 7.70 -33.38
C PHE A 538 4.30 9.21 -33.14
N ARG A 539 3.14 9.75 -32.75
CA ARG A 539 2.99 11.19 -32.54
C ARG A 539 3.85 11.71 -31.39
N ARG A 540 4.26 12.98 -31.48
CA ARG A 540 4.67 13.77 -30.32
C ARG A 540 3.43 14.24 -29.56
N TYR A 541 3.52 14.33 -28.24
CA TYR A 541 2.48 14.96 -27.42
C TYR A 541 2.86 16.42 -27.22
N ALA A 542 1.92 17.35 -27.43
CA ALA A 542 2.07 18.73 -27.01
C ALA A 542 1.27 18.88 -25.71
N VAL A 543 1.94 19.29 -24.64
CA VAL A 543 1.30 19.62 -23.36
C VAL A 543 1.62 21.03 -22.94
#